data_AF-D0MY32-F1
#
_entry.id   AF-D0MY32-F1
#
_cell.length_a   1.000
_cell.length_b   1.000
_cell.length_c   1.000
_cell.angle_alpha   90.00
_cell.angle_beta   90.00
_cell.angle_gamma   90.00
#
_symmetry.space_group_name_H-M   'P 1'
#
loop_
_entity.id
_entity.type
_entity.pdbx_description
1 polymer ?
#
loop_
_entity_poly.entity_id
_entity_poly.type
_entity_poly.pdbx_seq_one_letter_code
_entity_poly.pdbx_strand_id
1 'polypeptide(L)'
;MWTRRHEAKLRLLKAKFLLQQQLKVDRTAKNRRMLEILCEGLRCCTEAEGERHELAAEFRKYFGVKLKACLVKMHATTVMAKYSKDNSGANIFAENLKYLRATLPNYVDKNFLLWLVEVTCHTAITSFQPDSTAEMHQLVAFGQEFFDKVALEHPVSREFRMHHLIITGFYYLRIGKVTKVAPLLDQIQVLGRGTRCGDQPLTGAVEEAYLTTILDSMRVAVLAYSDPKQAVDLATKTTLAAQANLKKYDKYRAVRLMLIATLFDTLYVYCRQLGVQCRYADMGAAIVQMTTLFAKYKSDLERTIFYRYFLARCHTLIAKYNLALAKWMWATERLPDDVQDSNAARSLPYNQHGELEELRPKALTLLHEALLHMNTSVICCETTSEIMALFGPQLVAFGKMEEGETMLMNAIGTSLQSKNVLLQARLLADVFQLYATKGLVAAQATAASKYEKKVALLQRRIAAAQAEKTTTAALLRWTAVAKASKPSSG
;
A
#
# COMPACT_ATOMS: atom_id res chain seq x y z
N MET A 1 4.33 -54.75 12.47
CA MET A 1 3.27 -54.25 13.39
C MET A 1 2.91 -52.78 13.14
N TRP A 2 3.86 -51.94 12.72
CA TRP A 2 3.68 -50.50 12.41
C TRP A 2 2.79 -50.19 11.19
N THR A 3 2.82 -51.05 10.16
CA THR A 3 2.02 -50.95 8.92
C THR A 3 0.50 -51.02 9.10
N ARG A 4 -0.02 -51.90 9.99
CA ARG A 4 -1.47 -52.01 10.26
C ARG A 4 -2.03 -50.76 10.97
N ARG A 5 -1.18 -50.04 11.71
CA ARG A 5 -1.58 -48.85 12.47
C ARG A 5 -1.85 -47.65 11.55
N HIS A 6 -1.02 -47.45 10.53
CA HIS A 6 -1.19 -46.37 9.55
C HIS A 6 -2.44 -46.59 8.68
N GLU A 7 -2.64 -47.81 8.19
CA GLU A 7 -3.83 -48.19 7.41
C GLU A 7 -5.13 -48.00 8.22
N ALA A 8 -5.16 -48.46 9.47
CA ALA A 8 -6.30 -48.24 10.36
C ALA A 8 -6.55 -46.74 10.64
N LYS A 9 -5.49 -45.94 10.81
CA LYS A 9 -5.58 -44.49 11.00
C LYS A 9 -6.15 -43.80 9.76
N LEU A 10 -5.70 -44.15 8.55
CA LEU A 10 -6.21 -43.59 7.29
C LEU A 10 -7.69 -43.93 7.05
N ARG A 11 -8.09 -45.17 7.31
CA ARG A 11 -9.52 -45.58 7.26
C ARG A 11 -10.36 -44.82 8.27
N LEU A 12 -9.87 -44.66 9.51
CA LEU A 12 -10.55 -43.90 10.54
C LEU A 12 -10.72 -42.43 10.15
N LEU A 13 -9.70 -41.80 9.55
CA LEU A 13 -9.78 -40.42 9.08
C LEU A 13 -10.80 -40.26 7.93
N LYS A 14 -10.84 -41.22 7.00
CA LYS A 14 -11.88 -41.27 5.95
C LYS A 14 -13.28 -41.38 6.55
N ALA A 15 -13.48 -42.26 7.54
CA ALA A 15 -14.78 -42.40 8.23
C ALA A 15 -15.18 -41.13 8.99
N LYS A 16 -14.23 -40.51 9.73
CA LYS A 16 -14.45 -39.23 10.42
C LYS A 16 -14.86 -38.12 9.45
N PHE A 17 -14.21 -38.04 8.29
CA PHE A 17 -14.58 -37.06 7.26
C PHE A 17 -16.01 -37.26 6.76
N LEU A 18 -16.40 -38.50 6.44
CA LEU A 18 -17.75 -38.82 5.97
C LEU A 18 -18.81 -38.51 7.03
N LEU A 19 -18.54 -38.84 8.30
CA LEU A 19 -19.42 -38.51 9.42
C LEU A 19 -19.54 -36.99 9.59
N GLN A 20 -18.42 -36.27 9.53
CA GLN A 20 -18.41 -34.81 9.60
C GLN A 20 -19.26 -34.17 8.49
N GLN A 21 -19.28 -34.74 7.28
CA GLN A 21 -20.14 -34.26 6.18
C GLN A 21 -21.64 -34.37 6.49
N GLN A 22 -22.05 -35.32 7.32
CA GLN A 22 -23.46 -35.54 7.66
C GLN A 22 -23.94 -34.74 8.88
N LEU A 23 -23.02 -34.24 9.71
CA LEU A 23 -23.39 -33.46 10.91
C LEU A 23 -24.17 -32.19 10.54
N LYS A 24 -25.28 -31.96 11.25
CA LYS A 24 -26.09 -30.73 11.20
C LYS A 24 -25.62 -29.74 12.27
N VAL A 25 -24.37 -29.29 12.14
CA VAL A 25 -23.76 -28.29 13.02
C VAL A 25 -23.47 -27.01 12.23
N ASP A 26 -23.08 -25.96 12.95
CA ASP A 26 -22.68 -24.69 12.35
C ASP A 26 -21.70 -24.89 11.17
N ARG A 27 -21.97 -24.17 10.07
CA ARG A 27 -21.30 -24.37 8.79
C ARG A 27 -19.81 -24.01 8.86
N THR A 28 -19.45 -23.03 9.67
CA THR A 28 -18.08 -22.56 9.85
C THR A 28 -17.26 -23.58 10.61
N ALA A 29 -17.75 -24.01 11.77
CA ALA A 29 -17.11 -25.05 12.57
C ALA A 29 -16.99 -26.37 11.78
N LYS A 30 -18.03 -26.73 11.03
CA LYS A 30 -18.03 -27.91 10.15
C LYS A 30 -16.95 -27.83 9.09
N ASN A 31 -16.87 -26.70 8.37
CA ASN A 31 -15.89 -26.49 7.32
C ASN A 31 -14.47 -26.59 7.85
N ARG A 32 -14.16 -25.93 8.97
CA ARG A 32 -12.83 -25.99 9.60
C ARG A 32 -12.46 -27.42 9.97
N ARG A 33 -13.36 -28.14 10.65
CA ARG A 33 -13.10 -29.51 11.09
C ARG A 33 -12.89 -30.48 9.93
N MET A 34 -13.64 -30.31 8.84
CA MET A 34 -13.42 -31.09 7.62
C MET A 34 -12.01 -30.87 7.07
N LEU A 35 -11.51 -29.62 7.01
CA LEU A 35 -10.16 -29.34 6.54
C LEU A 35 -9.09 -29.98 7.43
N GLU A 36 -9.22 -29.89 8.76
CA GLU A 36 -8.29 -30.51 9.71
C GLU A 36 -8.17 -32.02 9.50
N ILE A 37 -9.31 -32.72 9.33
CA ILE A 37 -9.33 -34.17 9.09
C ILE A 37 -8.63 -34.52 7.77
N LEU A 38 -8.88 -33.75 6.71
CA LEU A 38 -8.26 -33.98 5.40
C LEU A 38 -6.75 -33.70 5.42
N CYS A 39 -6.32 -32.67 6.15
CA CYS A 39 -4.89 -32.36 6.32
C CYS A 39 -4.16 -33.44 7.11
N GLU A 40 -4.77 -33.92 8.20
CA GLU A 40 -4.25 -35.05 8.97
C GLU A 40 -4.13 -36.31 8.10
N GLY A 41 -5.12 -36.56 7.24
CA GLY A 41 -5.09 -37.66 6.27
C GLY A 41 -3.90 -37.57 5.33
N LEU A 42 -3.65 -36.40 4.75
CA LEU A 42 -2.52 -36.16 3.84
C LEU A 42 -1.18 -36.32 4.55
N ARG A 43 -1.03 -35.79 5.77
CA ARG A 43 0.17 -35.95 6.59
C ARG A 43 0.46 -37.43 6.87
N CYS A 44 -0.56 -38.18 7.28
CA CYS A 44 -0.42 -39.61 7.53
C CYS A 44 -0.10 -40.43 6.27
N CYS A 45 -0.56 -40.00 5.09
CA CYS A 45 -0.17 -40.62 3.84
C CYS A 45 1.33 -40.45 3.57
N THR A 46 1.88 -39.25 3.80
CA THR A 46 3.31 -38.96 3.62
C THR A 46 4.19 -39.69 4.62
N GLU A 47 3.76 -39.80 5.88
CA GLU A 47 4.45 -40.61 6.89
C GLU A 47 4.48 -42.11 6.55
N ALA A 48 3.50 -42.60 5.78
CA ALA A 48 3.35 -44.02 5.42
C ALA A 48 4.01 -44.43 4.09
N GLU A 49 4.55 -43.49 3.31
CA GLU A 49 5.11 -43.73 1.96
C GLU A 49 6.30 -44.70 1.94
N GLY A 50 7.04 -44.83 3.04
CA GLY A 50 8.20 -45.72 3.12
C GLY A 50 7.88 -47.22 3.13
N GLU A 51 6.64 -47.64 3.41
CA GLU A 51 6.33 -49.06 3.71
C GLU A 51 5.26 -49.71 2.80
N ARG A 52 4.29 -48.95 2.27
CA ARG A 52 3.24 -49.41 1.32
C ARG A 52 2.81 -48.30 0.37
N HIS A 53 3.63 -48.05 -0.64
CA HIS A 53 3.50 -46.95 -1.59
C HIS A 53 2.12 -46.87 -2.28
N GLU A 54 1.52 -48.00 -2.67
CA GLU A 54 0.26 -48.02 -3.42
C GLU A 54 -0.97 -47.62 -2.59
N LEU A 55 -1.12 -48.18 -1.39
CA LEU A 55 -2.26 -47.86 -0.51
C LEU A 55 -2.18 -46.42 0.01
N ALA A 56 -0.98 -45.96 0.37
CA ALA A 56 -0.76 -44.58 0.77
C ALA A 56 -1.08 -43.61 -0.37
N ALA A 57 -0.72 -43.95 -1.62
CA ALA A 57 -1.03 -43.16 -2.81
C ALA A 57 -2.55 -43.07 -3.08
N GLU A 58 -3.31 -44.16 -2.90
CA GLU A 58 -4.77 -44.15 -3.07
C GLU A 58 -5.45 -43.22 -2.06
N PHE A 59 -5.09 -43.32 -0.78
CA PHE A 59 -5.62 -42.43 0.26
C PHE A 59 -5.18 -40.98 0.05
N ARG A 60 -3.94 -40.75 -0.39
CA ARG A 60 -3.46 -39.40 -0.74
C ARG A 60 -4.32 -38.78 -1.82
N LYS A 61 -4.57 -39.52 -2.91
CA LYS A 61 -5.45 -39.08 -4.00
C LYS A 61 -6.85 -38.77 -3.49
N TYR A 62 -7.40 -39.63 -2.64
CA TYR A 62 -8.71 -39.41 -2.03
C TYR A 62 -8.77 -38.11 -1.20
N PHE A 63 -7.84 -37.94 -0.24
CA PHE A 63 -7.84 -36.78 0.63
C PHE A 63 -7.55 -35.48 -0.13
N GLY A 64 -6.63 -35.50 -1.11
CA GLY A 64 -6.32 -34.35 -1.96
C GLY A 64 -7.52 -33.88 -2.79
N VAL A 65 -8.22 -34.80 -3.45
CA VAL A 65 -9.43 -34.48 -4.24
C VAL A 65 -10.53 -33.92 -3.34
N LYS A 66 -10.76 -34.52 -2.17
CA LYS A 66 -11.79 -34.04 -1.24
C LYS A 66 -11.44 -32.68 -0.64
N LEU A 67 -10.17 -32.43 -0.34
CA LEU A 67 -9.69 -31.14 0.15
C LEU A 67 -9.93 -30.03 -0.87
N LYS A 68 -9.53 -30.26 -2.13
CA LYS A 68 -9.77 -29.31 -3.23
C LYS A 68 -11.26 -29.04 -3.41
N ALA A 69 -12.09 -30.08 -3.44
CA ALA A 69 -13.54 -29.92 -3.58
C ALA A 69 -14.18 -29.13 -2.43
N CYS A 70 -13.75 -29.37 -1.19
CA CYS A 70 -14.22 -28.60 -0.02
C CYS A 70 -13.88 -27.12 -0.17
N LEU A 71 -12.65 -26.80 -0.57
CA LEU A 71 -12.19 -25.42 -0.72
C LEU A 71 -12.85 -24.70 -1.89
N VAL A 72 -13.05 -25.37 -3.04
CA VAL A 72 -13.82 -24.80 -4.16
C VAL A 72 -15.23 -24.42 -3.72
N LYS A 73 -15.89 -25.29 -2.96
CA LYS A 73 -17.23 -25.01 -2.42
C LYS A 73 -17.24 -23.83 -1.44
N MET A 74 -16.23 -23.75 -0.56
CA MET A 74 -16.08 -22.63 0.37
C MET A 74 -15.81 -21.31 -0.34
N HIS A 75 -14.91 -21.32 -1.34
CA HIS A 75 -14.60 -20.16 -2.17
C HIS A 75 -15.84 -19.65 -2.91
N ALA A 76 -16.57 -20.54 -3.59
CA ALA A 76 -17.80 -20.19 -4.30
C ALA A 76 -18.85 -19.58 -3.36
N THR A 77 -19.03 -20.17 -2.17
CA THR A 77 -19.95 -19.63 -1.14
C THR A 77 -19.53 -18.23 -0.70
N THR A 78 -18.24 -18.02 -0.48
CA THR A 78 -17.67 -16.75 -0.03
C THR A 78 -17.85 -15.65 -1.09
N VAL A 79 -17.56 -15.98 -2.35
CA VAL A 79 -17.77 -15.08 -3.49
C VAL A 79 -19.25 -14.70 -3.64
N MET A 80 -20.18 -15.64 -3.42
CA MET A 80 -21.62 -15.35 -3.49
C MET A 80 -22.11 -14.50 -2.30
N ALA A 81 -21.66 -14.82 -1.07
CA ALA A 81 -22.01 -14.08 0.14
C ALA A 81 -21.54 -12.62 0.10
N LYS A 82 -20.38 -12.35 -0.54
CA LYS A 82 -19.84 -11.01 -0.77
C LYS A 82 -20.84 -10.02 -1.38
N TYR A 83 -21.69 -10.51 -2.28
CA TYR A 83 -22.66 -9.69 -2.98
C TYR A 83 -24.01 -9.62 -2.27
N SER A 84 -24.22 -10.46 -1.25
CA SER A 84 -25.39 -10.40 -0.37
C SER A 84 -25.23 -9.32 0.71
N LYS A 85 -26.34 -8.88 1.33
CA LYS A 85 -26.29 -7.86 2.40
C LYS A 85 -25.63 -8.36 3.70
N ASP A 86 -25.53 -9.67 3.87
CA ASP A 86 -25.01 -10.32 5.09
C ASP A 86 -23.55 -10.77 4.90
N ASN A 87 -22.62 -9.90 5.31
CA ASN A 87 -21.19 -10.05 5.05
C ASN A 87 -20.45 -10.99 6.04
N SER A 88 -21.16 -11.87 6.75
CA SER A 88 -20.59 -12.68 7.84
C SER A 88 -19.74 -13.88 7.37
N GLY A 89 -19.82 -14.25 6.08
CA GLY A 89 -19.16 -15.44 5.53
C GLY A 89 -17.71 -15.26 5.04
N ALA A 90 -17.26 -14.02 4.83
CA ALA A 90 -16.03 -13.73 4.09
C ALA A 90 -14.72 -14.05 4.84
N ASN A 91 -14.68 -13.76 6.15
CA ASN A 91 -13.46 -13.93 6.97
C ASN A 91 -13.11 -15.41 7.18
N ILE A 92 -14.10 -16.30 7.07
CA ILE A 92 -13.96 -17.73 7.34
C ILE A 92 -13.09 -18.43 6.29
N PHE A 93 -13.19 -18.02 5.02
CA PHE A 93 -12.40 -18.65 3.96
C PHE A 93 -10.93 -18.27 4.01
N ALA A 94 -10.62 -16.99 4.29
CA ALA A 94 -9.25 -16.50 4.44
C ALA A 94 -8.52 -17.21 5.60
N GLU A 95 -9.18 -17.37 6.74
CA GLU A 95 -8.63 -18.09 7.91
C GLU A 95 -8.38 -19.58 7.63
N ASN A 96 -9.23 -20.19 6.80
CA ASN A 96 -9.01 -21.57 6.34
C ASN A 96 -7.82 -21.67 5.39
N LEU A 97 -7.65 -20.73 4.45
CA LEU A 97 -6.46 -20.69 3.59
C LEU A 97 -5.17 -20.44 4.39
N LYS A 98 -5.22 -19.58 5.42
CA LYS A 98 -4.09 -19.33 6.34
C LYS A 98 -3.65 -20.61 7.04
N TYR A 99 -4.60 -21.37 7.58
CA TYR A 99 -4.30 -22.68 8.19
C TYR A 99 -3.67 -23.68 7.24
N LEU A 100 -4.21 -23.79 6.02
CA LEU A 100 -3.69 -24.72 5.01
C LEU A 100 -2.25 -24.36 4.60
N ARG A 101 -1.95 -23.07 4.40
CA ARG A 101 -0.59 -22.59 4.10
C ARG A 101 0.40 -22.89 5.22
N ALA A 102 -0.04 -22.95 6.47
CA ALA A 102 0.83 -23.30 7.59
C ALA A 102 1.01 -24.82 7.75
N THR A 103 0.01 -25.62 7.39
CA THR A 103 -0.06 -27.05 7.76
C THR A 103 0.31 -28.00 6.62
N LEU A 104 0.07 -27.62 5.37
CA LEU A 104 0.19 -28.51 4.20
C LEU A 104 1.43 -28.40 3.30
N PRO A 105 2.28 -27.34 3.31
CA PRO A 105 3.30 -27.16 2.27
C PRO A 105 4.19 -28.37 1.99
N ASN A 106 4.44 -29.21 3.00
CA ASN A 106 5.35 -30.36 2.92
C ASN A 106 4.64 -31.71 2.68
N TYR A 107 3.31 -31.74 2.58
CA TYR A 107 2.52 -32.99 2.60
C TYR A 107 1.59 -33.17 1.40
N VAL A 108 1.63 -32.27 0.44
CA VAL A 108 0.75 -32.25 -0.73
C VAL A 108 1.56 -32.20 -2.01
N ASP A 109 0.97 -32.70 -3.09
CA ASP A 109 1.60 -32.63 -4.40
C ASP A 109 1.70 -31.18 -4.90
N LYS A 110 2.61 -30.98 -5.87
CA LYS A 110 2.92 -29.68 -6.44
C LYS A 110 1.73 -29.05 -7.18
N ASN A 111 0.84 -29.85 -7.76
CA ASN A 111 -0.36 -29.36 -8.44
C ASN A 111 -1.36 -28.77 -7.44
N PHE A 112 -1.47 -29.36 -6.26
CA PHE A 112 -2.27 -28.81 -5.17
C PHE A 112 -1.65 -27.52 -4.62
N LEU A 113 -0.31 -27.46 -4.46
CA LEU A 113 0.37 -26.22 -4.07
C LEU A 113 0.11 -25.10 -5.07
N LEU A 114 0.24 -25.37 -6.38
CA LEU A 114 -0.07 -24.40 -7.43
C LEU A 114 -1.49 -23.86 -7.27
N TRP A 115 -2.47 -24.76 -7.17
CA TRP A 115 -3.87 -24.39 -6.99
C TRP A 115 -4.10 -23.58 -5.70
N LEU A 116 -3.40 -23.89 -4.61
CA LEU A 116 -3.49 -23.15 -3.36
C LEU A 116 -2.93 -21.74 -3.51
N VAL A 117 -1.82 -21.55 -4.22
CA VAL A 117 -1.26 -20.23 -4.55
C VAL A 117 -2.24 -19.47 -5.45
N GLU A 118 -2.86 -20.13 -6.44
CA GLU A 118 -3.86 -19.52 -7.35
C GLU A 118 -5.04 -18.95 -6.59
N VAL A 119 -5.69 -19.78 -5.78
CA VAL A 119 -6.85 -19.37 -4.98
C VAL A 119 -6.46 -18.30 -3.97
N THR A 120 -5.25 -18.36 -3.42
CA THR A 120 -4.73 -17.33 -2.52
C THR A 120 -4.53 -15.99 -3.22
N CYS A 121 -3.98 -15.99 -4.44
CA CYS A 121 -3.80 -14.80 -5.27
C CYS A 121 -5.17 -14.21 -5.69
N HIS A 122 -6.10 -15.06 -6.12
CA HIS A 122 -7.46 -14.63 -6.43
C HIS A 122 -8.18 -14.07 -5.20
N THR A 123 -7.98 -14.65 -4.01
CA THR A 123 -8.53 -14.11 -2.76
C THR A 123 -7.93 -12.72 -2.49
N ALA A 124 -6.61 -12.59 -2.53
CA ALA A 124 -5.90 -11.31 -2.35
C ALA A 124 -6.36 -10.21 -3.34
N ILE A 125 -6.57 -10.56 -4.61
CA ILE A 125 -7.02 -9.63 -5.66
C ILE A 125 -8.48 -9.27 -5.50
N THR A 126 -9.33 -10.29 -5.39
CA THR A 126 -10.77 -10.10 -5.51
C THR A 126 -11.35 -9.59 -4.21
N SER A 127 -10.92 -10.13 -3.07
CA SER A 127 -11.77 -10.08 -1.88
C SER A 127 -11.02 -10.44 -0.60
N PHE A 128 -11.04 -9.49 0.34
CA PHE A 128 -11.06 -9.71 1.80
C PHE A 128 -9.72 -9.73 2.54
N GLN A 129 -9.47 -8.61 3.23
CA GLN A 129 -8.66 -8.46 4.45
C GLN A 129 -7.51 -9.47 4.64
N PRO A 130 -6.26 -9.09 4.31
CA PRO A 130 -5.27 -9.13 5.36
C PRO A 130 -5.70 -8.12 6.43
N ASP A 131 -6.19 -8.60 7.57
CA ASP A 131 -6.52 -7.72 8.71
C ASP A 131 -5.26 -7.00 9.21
N SER A 132 -4.09 -7.53 8.86
CA SER A 132 -2.80 -6.92 9.15
C SER A 132 -1.79 -7.05 8.00
N THR A 133 -0.83 -6.14 7.98
CA THR A 133 0.37 -6.24 7.13
C THR A 133 1.14 -7.56 7.29
N ALA A 134 1.07 -8.18 8.47
CA ALA A 134 1.73 -9.46 8.75
C ALA A 134 1.13 -10.62 7.96
N GLU A 135 -0.19 -10.69 7.85
CA GLU A 135 -0.88 -11.74 7.07
C GLU A 135 -0.60 -11.61 5.59
N MET A 136 -0.54 -10.36 5.10
CA MET A 136 -0.20 -10.10 3.72
C MET A 136 1.26 -10.41 3.41
N HIS A 137 2.16 -10.22 4.39
CA HIS A 137 3.54 -10.66 4.28
C HIS A 137 3.64 -12.18 4.13
N GLN A 138 2.93 -12.96 4.95
CA GLN A 138 2.90 -14.42 4.88
C GLN A 138 2.36 -14.91 3.53
N LEU A 139 1.36 -14.21 2.98
CA LEU A 139 0.81 -14.50 1.65
C LEU A 139 1.83 -14.32 0.53
N VAL A 140 2.50 -13.16 0.53
CA VAL A 140 3.55 -12.86 -0.46
C VAL A 140 4.72 -13.84 -0.32
N ALA A 141 5.16 -14.14 0.91
CA ALA A 141 6.24 -15.08 1.16
C ALA A 141 5.92 -16.50 0.69
N PHE A 142 4.70 -16.98 0.96
CA PHE A 142 4.26 -18.30 0.52
C PHE A 142 4.26 -18.44 -1.01
N GLY A 143 3.73 -17.43 -1.73
CA GLY A 143 3.75 -17.45 -3.19
C GLY A 143 5.17 -17.36 -3.76
N GLN A 144 6.02 -16.51 -3.18
CA GLN A 144 7.41 -16.36 -3.59
C GLN A 144 8.19 -17.67 -3.42
N GLU A 145 8.03 -18.35 -2.27
CA GLU A 145 8.65 -19.66 -2.02
C GLU A 145 8.21 -20.72 -3.05
N PHE A 146 6.93 -20.73 -3.41
CA PHE A 146 6.43 -21.62 -4.46
C PHE A 146 7.10 -21.34 -5.82
N PHE A 147 7.21 -20.08 -6.24
CA PHE A 147 7.84 -19.74 -7.52
C PHE A 147 9.35 -19.98 -7.53
N ASP A 148 10.03 -19.79 -6.40
CA ASP A 148 11.48 -19.94 -6.31
C ASP A 148 11.92 -21.40 -6.18
N LYS A 149 11.09 -22.27 -5.59
CA LYS A 149 11.46 -23.68 -5.31
C LYS A 149 10.67 -24.68 -6.16
N VAL A 150 9.36 -24.51 -6.29
CA VAL A 150 8.46 -25.52 -6.86
C VAL A 150 8.28 -25.34 -8.36
N ALA A 151 8.12 -24.09 -8.82
CA ALA A 151 7.88 -23.77 -10.22
C ALA A 151 9.11 -23.99 -11.14
N LEU A 152 10.31 -24.23 -10.57
CA LEU A 152 11.49 -24.63 -11.33
C LEU A 152 11.35 -26.04 -11.92
N GLU A 153 10.61 -26.91 -11.24
CA GLU A 153 10.47 -28.32 -11.61
C GLU A 153 9.13 -28.63 -12.27
N HIS A 154 8.14 -27.74 -12.17
CA HIS A 154 6.83 -27.86 -12.81
C HIS A 154 6.49 -26.53 -13.51
N PRO A 155 6.35 -26.50 -14.85
CA PRO A 155 6.11 -25.27 -15.57
C PRO A 155 4.75 -24.69 -15.19
N VAL A 156 4.77 -23.48 -14.62
CA VAL A 156 3.59 -22.70 -14.26
C VAL A 156 3.36 -21.64 -15.35
N SER A 157 2.10 -21.26 -15.59
CA SER A 157 1.80 -20.23 -16.59
C SER A 157 2.48 -18.90 -16.24
N ARG A 158 2.99 -18.21 -17.28
CA ARG A 158 3.70 -16.94 -17.10
C ARG A 158 2.77 -15.88 -16.54
N GLU A 159 1.52 -15.90 -16.99
CA GLU A 159 0.44 -15.02 -16.56
C GLU A 159 0.26 -15.15 -15.04
N PHE A 160 0.27 -16.37 -14.51
CA PHE A 160 0.08 -16.57 -13.09
C PHE A 160 1.23 -16.00 -12.25
N ARG A 161 2.48 -16.18 -12.70
CA ARG A 161 3.65 -15.53 -12.08
C ARG A 161 3.54 -14.00 -12.13
N MET A 162 3.08 -13.42 -13.23
CA MET A 162 2.85 -11.97 -13.33
C MET A 162 1.82 -11.49 -12.30
N HIS A 163 0.69 -12.18 -12.15
CA HIS A 163 -0.33 -11.83 -11.17
C HIS A 163 0.23 -11.81 -9.74
N HIS A 164 1.04 -12.82 -9.38
CA HIS A 164 1.71 -12.85 -8.09
C HIS A 164 2.65 -11.64 -7.90
N LEU A 165 3.49 -11.33 -8.89
CA LEU A 165 4.40 -10.18 -8.84
C LEU A 165 3.64 -8.86 -8.69
N ILE A 166 2.47 -8.71 -9.33
CA ILE A 166 1.59 -7.54 -9.19
C ILE A 166 1.05 -7.40 -7.76
N ILE A 167 0.55 -8.49 -7.18
CA ILE A 167 0.07 -8.48 -5.78
C ILE A 167 1.23 -8.10 -4.84
N THR A 168 2.41 -8.68 -5.06
CA THR A 168 3.63 -8.38 -4.29
C THR A 168 4.06 -6.92 -4.43
N GLY A 169 3.97 -6.36 -5.65
CA GLY A 169 4.23 -4.94 -5.91
C GLY A 169 3.29 -4.03 -5.13
N PHE A 170 1.98 -4.26 -5.19
CA PHE A 170 1.01 -3.50 -4.40
C PHE A 170 1.24 -3.63 -2.90
N TYR A 171 1.60 -4.83 -2.41
CA TYR A 171 1.96 -5.01 -1.00
C TYR A 171 3.14 -4.13 -0.61
N TYR A 172 4.23 -4.13 -1.38
CA TYR A 172 5.39 -3.30 -1.10
C TYR A 172 5.09 -1.80 -1.15
N LEU A 173 4.27 -1.35 -2.10
CA LEU A 173 3.80 0.05 -2.14
C LEU A 173 3.03 0.42 -0.87
N ARG A 174 2.14 -0.46 -0.40
CA ARG A 174 1.33 -0.20 0.81
C ARG A 174 2.14 -0.14 2.09
N ILE A 175 3.23 -0.90 2.19
CA ILE A 175 4.15 -0.85 3.35
C ILE A 175 5.32 0.13 3.17
N GLY A 176 5.31 0.94 2.10
CA GLY A 176 6.33 1.94 1.83
C GLY A 176 7.69 1.41 1.37
N LYS A 177 7.81 0.12 1.02
CA LYS A 177 9.05 -0.50 0.51
C LYS A 177 9.19 -0.30 -1.01
N VAL A 178 9.15 0.95 -1.46
CA VAL A 178 9.11 1.32 -2.88
C VAL A 178 10.33 0.84 -3.66
N THR A 179 11.50 0.78 -3.02
CA THR A 179 12.75 0.27 -3.62
C THR A 179 12.66 -1.19 -4.06
N LYS A 180 11.74 -1.98 -3.50
CA LYS A 180 11.50 -3.38 -3.91
C LYS A 180 10.59 -3.52 -5.12
N VAL A 181 9.97 -2.44 -5.61
CA VAL A 181 8.97 -2.51 -6.68
C VAL A 181 9.60 -2.47 -8.06
N ALA A 182 10.66 -1.67 -8.26
CA ALA A 182 11.34 -1.58 -9.56
C ALA A 182 11.85 -2.95 -10.08
N PRO A 183 12.54 -3.79 -9.26
CA PRO A 183 12.97 -5.11 -9.72
C PRO A 183 11.82 -6.04 -10.12
N LEU A 184 10.64 -5.89 -9.48
CA LEU A 184 9.46 -6.69 -9.84
C LEU A 184 8.90 -6.27 -11.20
N LEU A 185 8.88 -4.96 -11.48
CA LEU A 185 8.43 -4.43 -12.76
C LEU A 185 9.33 -4.90 -13.91
N ASP A 186 10.64 -4.96 -13.69
CA ASP A 186 11.60 -5.50 -14.65
C ASP A 186 11.34 -6.99 -14.89
N GLN A 187 11.12 -7.77 -13.83
CA GLN A 187 10.77 -9.19 -13.95
C GLN A 187 9.46 -9.40 -14.74
N ILE A 188 8.42 -8.62 -14.46
CA ILE A 188 7.15 -8.69 -15.20
C ILE A 188 7.39 -8.35 -16.68
N GLN A 189 8.20 -7.34 -16.97
CA GLN A 189 8.52 -6.95 -18.34
C GLN A 189 9.28 -8.06 -19.08
N VAL A 190 10.24 -8.72 -18.43
CA VAL A 190 10.95 -9.88 -19.01
C VAL A 190 9.99 -11.04 -19.28
N LEU A 191 9.10 -11.35 -18.34
CA LEU A 191 8.07 -12.38 -18.50
C LEU A 191 7.11 -12.06 -19.66
N GLY A 192 6.80 -10.77 -19.87
CA GLY A 192 5.92 -10.31 -20.94
C GLY A 192 6.54 -10.35 -22.33
N ARG A 193 7.88 -10.27 -22.43
CA ARG A 193 8.61 -10.29 -23.71
C ARG A 193 8.97 -11.68 -24.24
N GLY A 194 8.39 -12.75 -23.68
CA GLY A 194 8.74 -14.14 -23.96
C GLY A 194 9.34 -14.44 -25.34
N THR A 195 10.49 -15.13 -25.37
CA THR A 195 11.30 -15.50 -26.54
C THR A 195 10.45 -15.83 -27.78
N ARG A 196 10.56 -15.01 -28.84
CA ARG A 196 10.06 -15.33 -30.18
C ARG A 196 10.77 -16.61 -30.65
N CYS A 197 10.08 -17.74 -30.63
CA CYS A 197 10.54 -18.96 -31.27
C CYS A 197 9.34 -19.57 -32.01
N GLY A 198 9.37 -19.49 -33.34
CA GLY A 198 8.42 -20.17 -34.25
C GLY A 198 7.23 -19.33 -34.71
N ASP A 199 6.94 -19.42 -36.01
CA ASP A 199 5.88 -18.74 -36.76
C ASP A 199 4.46 -19.21 -36.42
N GLN A 200 4.09 -19.18 -35.14
CA GLN A 200 2.69 -19.25 -34.71
C GLN A 200 2.32 -17.97 -33.96
N PRO A 201 1.29 -17.23 -34.41
CA PRO A 201 0.76 -16.13 -33.62
C PRO A 201 0.10 -16.75 -32.38
N LEU A 202 0.81 -16.73 -31.25
CA LEU A 202 0.27 -17.11 -29.96
C LEU A 202 -0.90 -16.19 -29.63
N THR A 203 -2.11 -16.69 -29.77
CA THR A 203 -3.38 -16.14 -29.27
C THR A 203 -3.44 -16.08 -27.73
N GLY A 204 -2.34 -15.70 -27.08
CA GLY A 204 -2.18 -15.73 -25.63
C GLY A 204 -1.15 -14.74 -25.08
N ALA A 205 -0.61 -13.81 -25.88
CA ALA A 205 0.10 -12.67 -25.32
C ALA A 205 -0.94 -11.77 -24.64
N VAL A 206 -0.98 -11.78 -23.30
CA VAL A 206 -1.84 -10.92 -22.49
C VAL A 206 -1.39 -9.46 -22.65
N GLU A 207 -1.71 -8.83 -23.78
CA GLU A 207 -1.77 -7.38 -23.94
C GLU A 207 -3.17 -6.88 -23.54
N GLU A 208 -3.64 -7.31 -22.37
CA GLU A 208 -4.87 -6.73 -21.83
C GLU A 208 -4.54 -5.32 -21.34
N ALA A 209 -5.12 -4.30 -22.00
CA ALA A 209 -4.82 -2.89 -21.75
C ALA A 209 -4.94 -2.46 -20.27
N TYR A 210 -5.77 -3.14 -19.48
CA TYR A 210 -5.88 -2.90 -18.04
C TYR A 210 -4.61 -3.31 -17.28
N LEU A 211 -3.91 -4.36 -17.71
CA LEU A 211 -2.68 -4.84 -17.08
C LEU A 211 -1.57 -3.81 -17.23
N THR A 212 -1.39 -3.26 -18.44
CA THR A 212 -0.46 -2.16 -18.71
C THR A 212 -0.76 -0.97 -17.82
N THR A 213 -2.03 -0.63 -17.63
CA THR A 213 -2.46 0.48 -16.75
C THR A 213 -2.08 0.22 -15.28
N ILE A 214 -2.25 -1.01 -14.79
CA ILE A 214 -1.85 -1.41 -13.43
C ILE A 214 -0.34 -1.28 -13.25
N LEU A 215 0.44 -1.76 -14.21
CA LEU A 215 1.90 -1.70 -14.16
C LEU A 215 2.41 -0.26 -14.23
N ASP A 216 1.82 0.59 -15.08
CA ASP A 216 2.18 1.99 -15.16
C ASP A 216 1.83 2.75 -13.88
N SER A 217 0.75 2.39 -13.19
CA SER A 217 0.44 2.94 -11.86
C SER A 217 1.52 2.60 -10.82
N MET A 218 2.04 1.37 -10.82
CA MET A 218 3.17 1.01 -9.97
C MET A 218 4.44 1.79 -10.34
N ARG A 219 4.71 1.96 -11.64
CA ARG A 219 5.83 2.78 -12.13
C ARG A 219 5.71 4.23 -11.68
N VAL A 220 4.52 4.83 -11.72
CA VAL A 220 4.26 6.18 -11.20
C VAL A 220 4.70 6.29 -9.74
N ALA A 221 4.34 5.31 -8.91
CA ALA A 221 4.70 5.30 -7.50
C ALA A 221 6.22 5.17 -7.25
N VAL A 222 6.94 4.47 -8.13
CA VAL A 222 8.41 4.38 -8.09
C VAL A 222 9.05 5.70 -8.56
N LEU A 223 8.66 6.19 -9.73
CA LEU A 223 9.18 7.42 -10.33
C LEU A 223 8.96 8.64 -9.44
N ALA A 224 7.87 8.66 -8.66
CA ALA A 224 7.58 9.69 -7.68
C ALA A 224 8.71 9.97 -6.67
N TYR A 225 9.66 9.04 -6.49
CA TYR A 225 10.83 9.21 -5.62
C TYR A 225 12.11 9.59 -6.36
N SER A 226 12.22 9.32 -7.66
CA SER A 226 13.43 9.53 -8.45
C SER A 226 13.31 10.67 -9.47
N ASP A 227 12.16 10.77 -10.14
CA ASP A 227 11.84 11.81 -11.12
C ASP A 227 10.36 12.27 -10.97
N PRO A 228 10.11 13.28 -10.12
CA PRO A 228 8.77 13.84 -9.89
C PRO A 228 8.08 14.35 -11.15
N LYS A 229 8.82 14.82 -12.15
CA LYS A 229 8.26 15.36 -13.39
C LYS A 229 7.73 14.23 -14.25
N GLN A 230 8.56 13.22 -14.53
CA GLN A 230 8.12 12.03 -15.25
C GLN A 230 6.98 11.30 -14.53
N ALA A 231 7.00 11.27 -13.20
CA ALA A 231 5.92 10.69 -12.41
C ALA A 231 4.57 11.39 -12.66
N VAL A 232 4.56 12.73 -12.74
CA VAL A 232 3.35 13.53 -13.04
C VAL A 232 2.84 13.28 -14.46
N ASP A 233 3.74 13.25 -15.44
CA ASP A 233 3.38 13.01 -16.84
C ASP A 233 2.79 11.61 -17.03
N LEU A 234 3.44 10.59 -16.43
CA LEU A 234 2.96 9.22 -16.48
C LEU A 234 1.65 9.06 -15.70
N ALA A 235 1.51 9.67 -14.52
CA ALA A 235 0.29 9.60 -13.71
C ALA A 235 -0.92 10.14 -14.47
N THR A 236 -0.75 11.22 -15.22
CA THR A 236 -1.81 11.79 -16.06
C THR A 236 -2.26 10.80 -17.13
N LYS A 237 -1.30 10.22 -17.88
CA LYS A 237 -1.59 9.21 -18.91
C LYS A 237 -2.27 7.97 -18.33
N THR A 238 -1.74 7.46 -17.21
CA THR A 238 -2.28 6.27 -16.53
C THR A 238 -3.69 6.52 -15.97
N THR A 239 -3.98 7.72 -15.48
CA THR A 239 -5.32 8.09 -15.00
C THR A 239 -6.34 8.05 -16.14
N LEU A 240 -6.02 8.62 -17.30
CA LEU A 240 -6.88 8.59 -18.49
C LEU A 240 -7.07 7.14 -18.99
N ALA A 241 -6.00 6.35 -19.03
CA ALA A 241 -6.06 4.95 -19.41
C ALA A 241 -6.94 4.13 -18.44
N ALA A 242 -6.82 4.35 -17.12
CA ALA A 242 -7.65 3.71 -16.11
C ALA A 242 -9.14 4.04 -16.29
N GLN A 243 -9.47 5.30 -16.54
CA GLN A 243 -10.85 5.72 -16.80
C GLN A 243 -11.42 5.09 -18.08
N ALA A 244 -10.63 5.01 -19.16
CA ALA A 244 -11.03 4.34 -20.39
C ALA A 244 -11.26 2.83 -20.18
N ASN A 245 -10.34 2.18 -19.46
CA ASN A 245 -10.44 0.76 -19.15
C ASN A 245 -11.61 0.45 -18.21
N LEU A 246 -11.96 1.34 -17.28
CA LEU A 246 -13.14 1.18 -16.43
C LEU A 246 -14.45 1.11 -17.22
N LYS A 247 -14.53 1.79 -18.36
CA LYS A 247 -15.67 1.69 -19.29
C LYS A 247 -15.61 0.39 -20.10
N LYS A 248 -14.42 0.04 -20.61
CA LYS A 248 -14.21 -1.14 -21.46
C LYS A 248 -14.47 -2.47 -20.72
N TYR A 249 -14.09 -2.55 -19.44
CA TYR A 249 -14.15 -3.76 -18.64
C TYR A 249 -15.26 -3.73 -17.57
N ASP A 250 -16.33 -2.97 -17.80
CA ASP A 250 -17.44 -2.77 -16.86
C ASP A 250 -18.12 -4.06 -16.40
N LYS A 251 -18.27 -5.04 -17.32
CA LYS A 251 -18.85 -6.36 -17.08
C LYS A 251 -18.01 -7.23 -16.15
N TYR A 252 -16.70 -6.99 -16.06
CA TYR A 252 -15.77 -7.79 -15.26
C TYR A 252 -15.54 -7.18 -13.88
N ARG A 253 -16.43 -7.49 -12.93
CA ARG A 253 -16.42 -6.88 -11.57
C ARG A 253 -15.05 -6.90 -10.86
N ALA A 254 -14.28 -7.97 -10.97
CA ALA A 254 -12.96 -8.08 -10.35
C ALA A 254 -11.94 -7.13 -10.98
N VAL A 255 -11.88 -7.08 -12.32
CA VAL A 255 -11.01 -6.18 -13.09
C VAL A 255 -11.42 -4.73 -12.83
N ARG A 256 -12.73 -4.45 -12.79
CA ARG A 256 -13.28 -3.12 -12.46
C ARG A 256 -12.83 -2.66 -11.07
N LEU A 257 -12.89 -3.51 -10.05
CA LEU A 257 -12.43 -3.16 -8.70
C LEU A 257 -10.93 -2.85 -8.67
N MET A 258 -10.10 -3.66 -9.36
CA MET A 258 -8.66 -3.39 -9.48
C MET A 258 -8.39 -2.05 -10.16
N LEU A 259 -9.06 -1.77 -11.27
CA LEU A 259 -8.91 -0.51 -12.00
C LEU A 259 -9.36 0.70 -11.18
N ILE A 260 -10.42 0.57 -10.36
CA ILE A 260 -10.82 1.61 -9.41
C ILE A 260 -9.67 1.84 -8.41
N ALA A 261 -9.11 0.78 -7.83
CA ALA A 261 -8.01 0.91 -6.90
C ALA A 261 -6.77 1.56 -7.54
N THR A 262 -6.40 1.15 -8.75
CA THR A 262 -5.33 1.73 -9.57
C THR A 262 -5.56 3.21 -9.85
N LEU A 263 -6.78 3.61 -10.15
CA LEU A 263 -7.15 5.01 -10.37
C LEU A 263 -6.91 5.86 -9.11
N PHE A 264 -7.40 5.41 -7.94
CA PHE A 264 -7.19 6.14 -6.67
C PHE A 264 -5.73 6.14 -6.23
N ASP A 265 -5.00 5.05 -6.45
CA ASP A 265 -3.56 4.99 -6.17
C ASP A 265 -2.78 6.01 -7.00
N THR A 266 -3.07 6.07 -8.30
CA THR A 266 -2.41 6.99 -9.24
C THR A 266 -2.76 8.45 -8.92
N LEU A 267 -4.04 8.76 -8.71
CA LEU A 267 -4.49 10.11 -8.36
C LEU A 267 -3.90 10.60 -7.05
N TYR A 268 -3.77 9.72 -6.05
CA TYR A 268 -3.14 10.07 -4.78
C TYR A 268 -1.68 10.47 -4.97
N VAL A 269 -0.91 9.68 -5.73
CA VAL A 269 0.49 10.01 -6.03
C VAL A 269 0.58 11.31 -6.83
N TYR A 270 -0.30 11.50 -7.83
CA TYR A 270 -0.38 12.72 -8.62
C TYR A 270 -0.60 13.96 -7.75
N CYS A 271 -1.63 13.96 -6.89
CA CYS A 271 -1.90 15.07 -5.97
C CYS A 271 -0.70 15.37 -5.05
N ARG A 272 -0.05 14.31 -4.54
CA ARG A 272 1.13 14.47 -3.70
C ARG A 272 2.29 15.13 -4.47
N GLN A 273 2.52 14.75 -5.73
CA GLN A 273 3.58 15.35 -6.53
C GLN A 273 3.29 16.81 -6.89
N LEU A 274 2.04 17.15 -7.20
CA LEU A 274 1.63 18.54 -7.38
C LEU A 274 1.93 19.39 -6.14
N GLY A 275 1.62 18.87 -4.94
CA GLY A 275 1.95 19.53 -3.69
C GLY A 275 3.46 19.72 -3.47
N VAL A 276 4.28 18.72 -3.77
CA VAL A 276 5.75 18.83 -3.69
C VAL A 276 6.31 19.85 -4.69
N GLN A 277 5.65 20.02 -5.83
CA GLN A 277 6.01 21.02 -6.85
C GLN A 277 5.38 22.41 -6.58
N CYS A 278 4.72 22.60 -5.43
CA CYS A 278 4.00 23.83 -5.07
C CYS A 278 2.89 24.23 -6.07
N ARG A 279 2.37 23.27 -6.84
CA ARG A 279 1.26 23.46 -7.79
C ARG A 279 -0.08 23.31 -7.09
N TYR A 280 -0.35 24.18 -6.12
CA TYR A 280 -1.50 24.03 -5.21
C TYR A 280 -2.85 24.20 -5.91
N ALA A 281 -2.98 25.07 -6.91
CA ALA A 281 -4.22 25.20 -7.68
C ALA A 281 -4.59 23.87 -8.37
N ASP A 282 -3.62 23.27 -9.06
CA ASP A 282 -3.79 21.96 -9.71
C ASP A 282 -4.06 20.85 -8.69
N MET A 283 -3.40 20.89 -7.53
CA MET A 283 -3.62 19.94 -6.44
C MET A 283 -5.07 20.03 -5.93
N GLY A 284 -5.59 21.24 -5.72
CA GLY A 284 -6.97 21.46 -5.31
C GLY A 284 -7.97 20.89 -6.32
N ALA A 285 -7.78 21.20 -7.61
CA ALA A 285 -8.61 20.66 -8.69
C ALA A 285 -8.56 19.12 -8.74
N ALA A 286 -7.38 18.53 -8.56
CA ALA A 286 -7.20 17.07 -8.54
C ALA A 286 -7.86 16.42 -7.31
N ILE A 287 -7.83 17.06 -6.14
CA ILE A 287 -8.53 16.60 -4.93
C ILE A 287 -10.04 16.59 -5.16
N VAL A 288 -10.61 17.65 -5.76
CA VAL A 288 -12.04 17.71 -6.10
C VAL A 288 -12.43 16.59 -7.06
N GLN A 289 -11.59 16.28 -8.05
CA GLN A 289 -11.81 15.13 -8.93
C GLN A 289 -11.76 13.81 -8.14
N MET A 290 -10.80 13.65 -7.22
CA MET A 290 -10.66 12.44 -6.41
C MET A 290 -11.89 12.23 -5.50
N THR A 291 -12.42 13.27 -4.86
CA THR A 291 -13.62 13.17 -4.01
C THR A 291 -14.87 12.89 -4.83
N THR A 292 -14.99 13.50 -6.02
CA THR A 292 -16.09 13.23 -6.96
C THR A 292 -16.09 11.76 -7.42
N LEU A 293 -14.92 11.24 -7.78
CA LEU A 293 -14.75 9.83 -8.14
C LEU A 293 -15.04 8.91 -6.94
N PHE A 294 -14.65 9.32 -5.73
CA PHE A 294 -14.95 8.56 -4.51
C PHE A 294 -16.45 8.41 -4.29
N ALA A 295 -17.22 9.50 -4.45
CA ALA A 295 -18.68 9.46 -4.39
C ALA A 295 -19.26 8.54 -5.49
N LYS A 296 -18.75 8.65 -6.72
CA LYS A 296 -19.18 7.83 -7.86
C LYS A 296 -18.97 6.32 -7.65
N TYR A 297 -17.83 5.93 -7.09
CA TYR A 297 -17.47 4.51 -6.89
C TYR A 297 -17.74 4.00 -5.47
N LYS A 298 -18.44 4.79 -4.65
CA LYS A 298 -18.74 4.46 -3.24
C LYS A 298 -19.35 3.07 -3.08
N SER A 299 -20.38 2.72 -3.87
CA SER A 299 -21.05 1.42 -3.79
C SER A 299 -20.15 0.23 -4.13
N ASP A 300 -19.15 0.44 -5.01
CA ASP A 300 -18.18 -0.60 -5.36
C ASP A 300 -17.12 -0.78 -4.26
N LEU A 301 -16.80 0.31 -3.55
CA LEU A 301 -15.74 0.36 -2.55
C LEU A 301 -16.21 -0.05 -1.15
N GLU A 302 -17.40 0.39 -0.71
CA GLU A 302 -17.89 0.31 0.69
C GLU A 302 -17.76 -1.06 1.33
N ARG A 303 -17.94 -2.13 0.54
CA ARG A 303 -17.86 -3.52 1.00
C ARG A 303 -16.45 -4.10 0.98
N THR A 304 -15.44 -3.26 0.76
CA THR A 304 -14.05 -3.66 0.59
C THR A 304 -13.14 -2.87 1.52
N ILE A 305 -11.95 -3.41 1.77
CA ILE A 305 -10.90 -2.71 2.53
C ILE A 305 -10.48 -1.37 1.88
N PHE A 306 -10.73 -1.22 0.58
CA PHE A 306 -10.35 -0.04 -0.18
C PHE A 306 -11.15 1.19 0.23
N TYR A 307 -12.38 1.05 0.72
CA TYR A 307 -13.19 2.21 1.10
C TYR A 307 -12.52 3.04 2.20
N ARG A 308 -12.23 2.42 3.35
CA ARG A 308 -11.58 3.11 4.47
C ARG A 308 -10.18 3.59 4.07
N TYR A 309 -9.47 2.80 3.27
CA TYR A 309 -8.14 3.15 2.79
C TYR A 309 -8.11 4.38 1.88
N PHE A 310 -9.03 4.48 0.92
CA PHE A 310 -9.10 5.63 0.02
C PHE A 310 -9.76 6.84 0.69
N LEU A 311 -10.71 6.63 1.59
CA LEU A 311 -11.25 7.69 2.46
C LEU A 311 -10.12 8.34 3.27
N ALA A 312 -9.29 7.51 3.90
CA ALA A 312 -8.09 7.94 4.60
C ALA A 312 -7.16 8.80 3.72
N ARG A 313 -6.89 8.35 2.49
CA ARG A 313 -6.06 9.10 1.54
C ARG A 313 -6.69 10.42 1.11
N CYS A 314 -8.00 10.48 0.90
CA CYS A 314 -8.72 11.73 0.63
C CYS A 314 -8.54 12.72 1.78
N HIS A 315 -8.81 12.30 3.03
CA HIS A 315 -8.62 13.15 4.21
C HIS A 315 -7.17 13.60 4.36
N THR A 316 -6.20 12.73 4.08
CA THR A 316 -4.77 13.08 4.11
C THR A 316 -4.43 14.17 3.09
N LEU A 317 -4.93 14.09 1.86
CA LEU A 317 -4.68 15.10 0.83
C LEU A 317 -5.34 16.43 1.16
N ILE A 318 -6.60 16.39 1.62
CA ILE A 318 -7.35 17.59 2.06
C ILE A 318 -6.60 18.26 3.21
N ALA A 319 -6.17 17.51 4.22
CA ALA A 319 -5.40 18.04 5.34
C ALA A 319 -4.08 18.70 4.89
N LYS A 320 -3.35 18.06 3.95
CA LYS A 320 -2.13 18.64 3.38
C LYS A 320 -2.40 19.92 2.59
N TYR A 321 -3.51 19.97 1.86
CA TYR A 321 -3.91 21.16 1.10
C TYR A 321 -4.30 22.31 2.03
N ASN A 322 -5.15 22.05 3.04
CA ASN A 322 -5.53 23.03 4.06
C ASN A 322 -4.30 23.56 4.82
N LEU A 323 -3.35 22.67 5.15
CA LEU A 323 -2.09 23.05 5.77
C LEU A 323 -1.26 23.98 4.88
N ALA A 324 -1.19 23.71 3.57
CA ALA A 324 -0.47 24.57 2.63
C ALA A 324 -1.14 25.94 2.50
N LEU A 325 -2.47 25.99 2.41
CA LEU A 325 -3.23 27.24 2.38
C LEU A 325 -3.01 28.07 3.64
N ALA A 326 -3.11 27.45 4.83
CA ALA A 326 -2.91 28.14 6.08
C ALA A 326 -1.48 28.68 6.22
N LYS A 327 -0.47 27.90 5.82
CA LYS A 327 0.93 28.38 5.76
C LYS A 327 1.08 29.60 4.86
N TRP A 328 0.40 29.63 3.71
CA TRP A 328 0.43 30.78 2.80
C TRP A 328 -0.24 32.02 3.42
N MET A 329 -1.43 31.87 4.00
CA MET A 329 -2.16 32.97 4.66
C MET A 329 -1.30 33.59 5.75
N TRP A 330 -0.68 32.77 6.60
CA TRP A 330 0.15 33.29 7.69
C TRP A 330 1.51 33.83 7.26
N ALA A 331 2.12 33.29 6.20
CA ALA A 331 3.34 33.85 5.65
C ALA A 331 3.11 35.25 5.06
N THR A 332 1.95 35.46 4.44
CA THR A 332 1.59 36.74 3.81
C THR A 332 1.07 37.78 4.79
N GLU A 333 0.55 37.38 5.96
CA GLU A 333 0.14 38.31 7.04
C GLU A 333 1.29 39.16 7.58
N ARG A 334 2.53 38.65 7.51
CA ARG A 334 3.73 39.28 8.07
C ARG A 334 4.53 40.08 7.05
N LEU A 335 4.09 40.11 5.79
CA LEU A 335 4.74 40.90 4.75
C LEU A 335 4.12 42.30 4.76
N PRO A 336 4.91 43.38 4.98
CA PRO A 336 4.38 44.73 4.93
C PRO A 336 3.90 45.06 3.51
N ASP A 337 2.79 45.79 3.41
CA ASP A 337 2.28 46.36 2.15
C ASP A 337 3.25 47.37 1.52
N ASP A 338 4.25 47.82 2.28
CA ASP A 338 5.14 48.94 1.97
C ASP A 338 6.46 48.54 1.28
N VAL A 339 6.43 47.71 0.24
CA VAL A 339 7.50 47.75 -0.77
C VAL A 339 7.07 48.67 -1.91
N GLN A 340 6.91 49.96 -1.59
CA GLN A 340 6.95 51.05 -2.56
C GLN A 340 8.42 51.45 -2.81
N ASP A 341 9.29 50.49 -3.14
CA ASP A 341 10.58 50.83 -3.71
C ASP A 341 10.39 51.11 -5.20
N SER A 342 10.45 52.39 -5.53
CA SER A 342 10.11 53.03 -6.80
C SER A 342 11.01 52.68 -7.99
N ASN A 343 11.62 51.49 -8.03
CA ASN A 343 12.41 51.02 -9.18
C ASN A 343 12.40 49.50 -9.43
N ALA A 344 11.56 48.71 -8.75
CA ALA A 344 11.41 47.29 -9.07
C ALA A 344 10.11 47.03 -9.82
N ALA A 345 10.17 47.03 -11.15
CA ALA A 345 9.12 46.39 -11.94
C ALA A 345 8.98 44.92 -11.49
N ARG A 346 7.78 44.55 -10.99
CA ARG A 346 7.22 43.18 -10.79
C ARG A 346 7.24 42.56 -9.37
N SER A 347 6.86 43.25 -8.31
CA SER A 347 6.24 42.56 -7.16
C SER A 347 4.73 42.83 -7.14
N LEU A 348 3.93 41.89 -7.65
CA LEU A 348 2.47 41.93 -7.45
C LEU A 348 2.20 41.80 -5.93
N PRO A 349 1.39 42.70 -5.33
CA PRO A 349 0.96 42.55 -3.94
C PRO A 349 0.26 41.20 -3.74
N TYR A 350 0.67 40.45 -2.72
CA TYR A 350 0.10 39.13 -2.40
C TYR A 350 -1.42 39.19 -2.11
N ASN A 351 -1.91 40.39 -1.76
CA ASN A 351 -3.28 40.71 -1.37
C ASN A 351 -4.23 40.84 -2.58
N GLN A 352 -3.75 40.68 -3.82
CA GLN A 352 -4.58 40.73 -5.03
C GLN A 352 -5.44 39.47 -5.24
N HIS A 353 -5.29 38.44 -4.40
CA HIS A 353 -6.08 37.22 -4.47
C HIS A 353 -7.31 37.28 -3.56
N GLY A 354 -8.33 38.07 -3.95
CA GLY A 354 -9.54 38.29 -3.15
C GLY A 354 -10.21 37.03 -2.61
N GLU A 355 -10.36 35.99 -3.44
CA GLU A 355 -10.93 34.70 -3.03
C GLU A 355 -10.11 33.97 -1.95
N LEU A 356 -8.77 34.09 -1.98
CA LEU A 356 -7.91 33.49 -0.97
C LEU A 356 -7.90 34.31 0.32
N GLU A 357 -7.99 35.63 0.22
CA GLU A 357 -8.10 36.53 1.37
C GLU A 357 -9.42 36.33 2.13
N GLU A 358 -10.53 36.04 1.44
CA GLU A 358 -11.81 35.67 2.08
C GLU A 358 -11.72 34.40 2.94
N LEU A 359 -10.74 33.53 2.68
CA LEU A 359 -10.51 32.32 3.46
C LEU A 359 -9.62 32.55 4.69
N ARG A 360 -8.93 33.69 4.80
CA ARG A 360 -8.02 34.00 5.91
C ARG A 360 -8.71 33.92 7.28
N PRO A 361 -9.94 34.45 7.50
CA PRO A 361 -10.65 34.28 8.76
C PRO A 361 -11.00 32.82 9.10
N LYS A 362 -11.01 31.93 8.10
CA LYS A 362 -11.35 30.51 8.23
C LYS A 362 -10.14 29.60 8.43
N ALA A 363 -8.92 30.13 8.38
CA ALA A 363 -7.68 29.34 8.43
C ALA A 363 -7.61 28.39 9.65
N LEU A 364 -7.99 28.88 10.83
CA LEU A 364 -8.02 28.07 12.06
C LEU A 364 -9.07 26.96 11.99
N THR A 365 -10.27 27.27 11.49
CA THR A 365 -11.35 26.29 11.31
C THR A 365 -10.92 25.19 10.35
N LEU A 366 -10.30 25.53 9.21
CA LEU A 366 -9.81 24.57 8.22
C LEU A 366 -8.78 23.60 8.79
N LEU A 367 -7.92 24.07 9.71
CA LEU A 367 -6.92 23.23 10.37
C LEU A 367 -7.53 22.37 11.47
N HIS A 368 -8.49 22.92 12.22
CA HIS A 368 -9.24 22.17 13.22
C HIS A 368 -10.01 21.00 12.58
N GLU A 369 -10.73 21.26 11.50
CA GLU A 369 -11.43 20.23 10.71
C GLU A 369 -10.46 19.18 10.16
N ALA A 370 -9.32 19.62 9.61
CA ALA A 370 -8.28 18.70 9.12
C ALA A 370 -7.74 17.79 10.25
N LEU A 371 -7.55 18.31 11.46
CA LEU A 371 -7.15 17.51 12.63
C LEU A 371 -8.22 16.51 13.05
N LEU A 372 -9.50 16.92 13.09
CA LEU A 372 -10.62 16.02 13.40
C LEU A 372 -10.71 14.87 12.39
N HIS A 373 -10.61 15.18 11.09
CA HIS A 373 -10.66 14.17 10.03
C HIS A 373 -9.46 13.21 10.07
N MET A 374 -8.27 13.70 10.41
CA MET A 374 -7.12 12.80 10.60
C MET A 374 -7.30 11.94 11.85
N ASN A 375 -7.67 12.50 13.00
CA ASN A 375 -7.84 11.70 14.22
C ASN A 375 -8.92 10.61 14.10
N THR A 376 -9.97 10.85 13.31
CA THR A 376 -11.06 9.89 13.09
C THR A 376 -10.75 8.84 12.02
N SER A 377 -9.89 9.15 11.06
CA SER A 377 -9.76 8.34 9.83
C SER A 377 -8.35 7.87 9.52
N VAL A 378 -7.31 8.60 9.97
CA VAL A 378 -5.89 8.37 9.60
C VAL A 378 -4.90 8.85 10.66
N ILE A 379 -4.02 7.96 11.10
CA ILE A 379 -2.83 8.36 11.86
C ILE A 379 -1.72 8.74 10.86
N CYS A 380 -1.70 10.00 10.41
CA CYS A 380 -0.60 10.57 9.61
C CYS A 380 0.28 11.44 10.51
N CYS A 381 1.19 10.83 11.27
CA CYS A 381 1.95 11.51 12.33
C CYS A 381 2.63 12.80 11.85
N GLU A 382 3.20 12.81 10.64
CA GLU A 382 3.83 14.00 10.07
C GLU A 382 2.82 15.13 9.82
N THR A 383 1.75 14.91 9.06
CA THR A 383 0.76 15.96 8.77
C THR A 383 0.00 16.39 10.02
N THR A 384 -0.33 15.46 10.93
CA THR A 384 -0.96 15.78 12.22
C THR A 384 -0.07 16.67 13.06
N SER A 385 1.22 16.32 13.22
CA SER A 385 2.15 17.15 13.99
C SER A 385 2.45 18.48 13.32
N GLU A 386 2.49 18.57 11.98
CA GLU A 386 2.64 19.86 11.28
C GLU A 386 1.42 20.78 11.46
N ILE A 387 0.20 20.23 11.42
CA ILE A 387 -0.99 21.06 11.66
C ILE A 387 -1.01 21.53 13.12
N MET A 388 -0.73 20.64 14.09
CA MET A 388 -0.65 21.03 15.50
C MET A 388 0.47 22.04 15.76
N ALA A 389 1.64 21.90 15.11
CA ALA A 389 2.75 22.85 15.19
C ALA A 389 2.34 24.25 14.76
N LEU A 390 1.49 24.32 13.74
CA LEU A 390 1.06 25.57 13.17
C LEU A 390 -0.15 26.17 13.91
N PHE A 391 -1.03 25.32 14.45
CA PHE A 391 -2.24 25.73 15.16
C PHE A 391 -1.98 26.11 16.63
N GLY A 392 -1.05 25.43 17.31
CA GLY A 392 -0.72 25.66 18.72
C GLY A 392 -0.29 27.09 19.05
N PRO A 393 0.69 27.70 18.34
CA PRO A 393 1.12 29.08 18.59
C PRO A 393 0.00 30.10 18.39
N GLN A 394 -0.94 29.82 17.48
CA GLN A 394 -2.07 30.69 17.21
C GLN A 394 -3.07 30.67 18.37
N LEU A 395 -3.35 29.50 18.95
CA LEU A 395 -4.15 29.41 20.18
C LEU A 395 -3.54 30.25 21.31
N VAL A 396 -2.21 30.19 21.47
CA VAL A 396 -1.49 31.03 22.45
C VAL A 396 -1.68 32.53 22.14
N ALA A 397 -1.54 32.93 20.87
CA ALA A 397 -1.74 34.32 20.44
C ALA A 397 -3.18 34.82 20.68
N PHE A 398 -4.19 33.96 20.57
CA PHE A 398 -5.58 34.27 20.92
C PHE A 398 -5.90 34.18 22.42
N GLY A 399 -4.89 34.06 23.28
CA GLY A 399 -5.07 33.99 24.74
C GLY A 399 -5.48 32.60 25.27
N LYS A 400 -5.57 31.58 24.42
CA LYS A 400 -5.88 30.19 24.80
C LYS A 400 -4.60 29.41 25.12
N MET A 401 -3.88 29.88 26.14
CA MET A 401 -2.52 29.42 26.44
C MET A 401 -2.44 27.91 26.76
N GLU A 402 -3.36 27.38 27.57
CA GLU A 402 -3.37 25.96 27.96
C GLU A 402 -3.72 25.02 26.79
N GLU A 403 -4.68 25.41 25.94
CA GLU A 403 -5.02 24.66 24.72
C GLU A 403 -3.83 24.64 23.74
N GLY A 404 -3.18 25.79 23.56
CA GLY A 404 -1.99 25.93 22.70
C GLY A 404 -0.80 25.10 23.19
N GLU A 405 -0.52 25.10 24.49
CA GLU A 405 0.52 24.26 25.09
C GLU A 405 0.24 22.77 24.89
N THR A 406 -0.98 22.33 25.23
CA THR A 406 -1.40 20.94 25.05
C THR A 406 -1.21 20.50 23.60
N MET A 407 -1.54 21.38 22.65
CA MET A 407 -1.40 21.10 21.24
C MET A 407 0.07 20.97 20.79
N LEU A 408 0.95 21.87 21.23
CA LEU A 408 2.39 21.79 20.94
C LEU A 408 3.04 20.56 21.56
N MET A 409 2.66 20.19 22.79
CA MET A 409 3.15 18.99 23.46
C MET A 409 2.72 17.71 22.72
N ASN A 410 1.46 17.66 22.27
CA ASN A 410 0.96 16.57 21.41
C ASN A 410 1.72 16.53 20.09
N ALA A 411 1.98 17.69 19.46
CA ALA A 411 2.75 17.78 18.22
C ALA A 411 4.16 17.19 18.38
N ILE A 412 4.85 17.49 19.49
CA ILE A 412 6.16 16.91 19.81
C ILE A 412 6.04 15.40 19.94
N GLY A 413 5.10 14.90 20.76
CA GLY A 413 4.89 13.47 20.97
C GLY A 413 4.63 12.72 19.66
N THR A 414 3.75 13.24 18.81
CA THR A 414 3.44 12.67 17.49
C THR A 414 4.60 12.79 16.50
N SER A 415 5.33 13.91 16.49
CA SER A 415 6.46 14.13 15.56
C SER A 415 7.63 13.17 15.81
N LEU A 416 7.80 12.66 17.05
CA LEU A 416 8.80 11.65 17.37
C LEU A 416 8.60 10.35 16.55
N GLN A 417 7.35 10.01 16.26
CA GLN A 417 7.00 8.84 15.45
C GLN A 417 7.33 9.05 13.96
N SER A 418 7.27 10.28 13.47
CA SER A 418 7.53 10.62 12.05
C SER A 418 9.02 10.60 11.67
N LYS A 419 9.94 10.67 12.65
CA LYS A 419 11.39 10.86 12.45
C LYS A 419 11.76 12.12 11.64
N ASN A 420 10.84 13.07 11.46
CA ASN A 420 11.08 14.35 10.80
C ASN A 420 11.83 15.30 11.76
N VAL A 421 13.16 15.31 11.66
CA VAL A 421 14.04 16.09 12.55
C VAL A 421 13.88 17.59 12.36
N LEU A 422 13.56 18.04 11.15
CA LEU A 422 13.32 19.46 10.85
C LEU A 422 12.05 19.95 11.57
N LEU A 423 10.97 19.19 11.51
CA LEU A 423 9.73 19.50 12.22
C LEU A 423 9.93 19.50 13.73
N GLN A 424 10.67 18.50 14.26
CA GLN A 424 11.02 18.44 15.68
C GLN A 424 11.82 19.66 16.14
N ALA A 425 12.76 20.15 15.32
CA ALA A 425 13.53 21.35 15.64
C ALA A 425 12.63 22.60 15.65
N ARG A 426 11.73 22.76 14.67
CA ARG A 426 10.78 23.89 14.63
C ARG A 426 9.87 23.91 15.85
N LEU A 427 9.26 22.77 16.19
CA LEU A 427 8.39 22.62 17.36
C LEU A 427 9.10 22.99 18.68
N LEU A 428 10.39 22.66 18.81
CA LEU A 428 11.16 23.03 20.00
C LEU A 428 11.42 24.53 20.10
N ALA A 429 11.51 25.25 18.97
CA ALA A 429 11.60 26.70 18.97
C ALA A 429 10.27 27.35 19.40
N ASP A 430 9.13 26.82 18.95
CA ASP A 430 7.80 27.30 19.36
C ASP A 430 7.56 27.08 20.86
N VAL A 431 7.94 25.90 21.38
CA VAL A 431 7.87 25.62 22.82
C VAL A 431 8.84 26.46 23.63
N PHE A 432 10.02 26.78 23.10
CA PHE A 432 10.95 27.71 23.74
C PHE A 432 10.32 29.10 23.91
N GLN A 433 9.66 29.62 22.87
CA GLN A 433 8.96 30.90 22.95
C GLN A 433 7.81 30.85 23.96
N LEU A 434 7.01 29.77 23.97
CA LEU A 434 5.95 29.58 24.95
C LEU A 434 6.47 29.63 26.40
N TYR A 435 7.54 28.90 26.70
CA TYR A 435 8.13 28.91 28.04
C TYR A 435 8.75 30.25 28.41
N ALA A 436 9.28 31.00 27.44
CA ALA A 436 9.72 32.38 27.65
C ALA A 436 8.54 33.26 28.07
N THR A 437 7.40 33.17 27.37
CA THR A 437 6.18 33.93 27.70
C THR A 437 5.60 33.56 29.07
N LYS A 438 5.70 32.27 29.47
CA LYS A 438 5.28 31.80 30.80
C LYS A 438 6.29 32.08 31.92
N GLY A 439 7.47 32.62 31.62
CA GLY A 439 8.54 32.84 32.62
C GLY A 439 9.16 31.55 33.17
N LEU A 440 9.04 30.42 32.47
CA LEU A 440 9.51 29.10 32.91
C LEU A 440 10.97 28.86 32.50
N VAL A 441 11.90 29.55 33.15
CA VAL A 441 13.33 29.59 32.77
C VAL A 441 13.98 28.19 32.67
N ALA A 442 13.71 27.29 33.62
CA ALA A 442 14.29 25.94 33.61
C ALA A 442 13.76 25.08 32.44
N ALA A 443 12.46 25.20 32.14
CA ALA A 443 11.83 24.49 31.02
C ALA A 443 12.33 25.04 29.67
N GLN A 444 12.50 26.36 29.58
CA GLN A 444 13.07 27.05 28.43
C GLN A 444 14.51 26.58 28.13
N ALA A 445 15.38 26.52 29.15
CA ALA A 445 16.75 26.02 29.01
C ALA A 445 16.78 24.55 28.53
N THR A 446 15.86 23.73 29.04
CA THR A 446 15.71 22.33 28.61
C THR A 446 15.29 22.23 27.14
N ALA A 447 14.35 23.07 26.69
CA ALA A 447 13.92 23.13 25.30
C ALA A 447 15.07 23.54 24.36
N ALA A 448 15.86 24.55 24.75
CA ALA A 448 17.04 25.00 24.01
C ALA A 448 18.08 23.87 23.84
N SER A 449 18.44 23.17 24.92
CA SER A 449 19.38 22.05 24.84
C SER A 449 18.88 20.92 23.92
N LYS A 450 17.57 20.62 23.95
CA LYS A 450 16.97 19.64 23.02
C LYS A 450 17.00 20.13 21.58
N TYR A 451 16.75 21.41 21.34
CA TYR A 451 16.80 22.03 20.02
C TYR A 451 18.18 21.90 19.38
N GLU A 452 19.24 22.27 20.13
CA GLU A 452 20.63 22.15 19.66
C GLU A 452 20.99 20.72 19.23
N LYS A 453 20.60 19.73 20.03
CA LYS A 453 20.80 18.31 19.70
C LYS A 453 20.11 17.91 18.39
N LYS A 454 18.91 18.44 18.13
CA LYS A 454 18.16 18.16 16.88
C LYS A 454 18.75 18.87 15.68
N VAL A 455 19.19 20.11 15.84
CA VAL A 455 19.89 20.86 14.77
C VAL A 455 21.20 20.18 14.40
N ALA A 456 22.00 19.74 15.38
CA ALA A 456 23.24 19.00 15.12
C ALA A 456 22.98 17.68 14.37
N LEU A 457 21.91 16.96 14.72
CA LEU A 457 21.49 15.76 13.99
C LEU A 457 21.04 16.09 12.56
N LEU A 458 20.29 17.17 12.36
CA LEU A 458 19.85 17.62 11.05
C LEU A 458 21.04 17.98 10.15
N GLN A 459 22.00 18.75 10.67
CA GLN A 459 23.24 19.11 9.98
C GLN A 459 24.03 17.86 9.56
N ARG A 460 24.18 16.86 10.44
CA ARG A 460 24.82 15.58 10.10
C ARG A 460 24.11 14.86 8.96
N ARG A 461 22.76 14.83 8.97
CA ARG A 461 21.97 14.21 7.88
C ARG A 461 22.09 14.98 6.57
N ILE A 462 22.11 16.30 6.61
CA ILE A 462 22.32 17.14 5.42
C ILE A 462 23.72 16.90 4.85
N ALA A 463 24.75 16.89 5.69
CA ALA A 463 26.13 16.61 5.27
C ALA A 463 26.25 15.20 4.65
N ALA A 464 25.61 14.18 5.24
CA ALA A 464 25.56 12.84 4.68
C ALA A 464 24.86 12.80 3.32
N ALA A 465 23.70 13.45 3.17
CA ALA A 465 22.96 13.52 1.91
C ALA A 465 23.73 14.29 0.82
N GLN A 466 24.45 15.35 1.20
CA GLN A 466 25.33 16.09 0.28
C GLN A 466 26.52 15.24 -0.15
N ALA A 467 27.15 14.51 0.77
CA ALA A 467 28.23 13.57 0.46
C ALA A 467 27.74 12.44 -0.45
N GLU A 468 26.54 11.92 -0.22
CA GLU A 468 25.88 10.93 -1.07
C GLU A 468 25.69 11.48 -2.49
N LYS A 469 25.25 12.74 -2.66
CA LYS A 469 25.16 13.39 -3.99
C LYS A 469 26.51 13.40 -4.71
N THR A 470 27.62 13.62 -4.02
CA THR A 470 28.98 13.55 -4.59
C THR A 470 29.35 12.13 -4.99
N THR A 471 29.01 11.13 -4.16
CA THR A 471 29.21 9.71 -4.44
C THR A 471 28.34 9.21 -5.60
N THR A 472 27.06 9.60 -5.65
CA THR A 472 26.14 9.31 -6.75
C THR A 472 26.58 10.01 -8.04
N ALA A 473 27.04 11.27 -7.97
CA ALA A 473 27.60 11.98 -9.12
C ALA A 473 28.94 11.40 -9.60
N ALA A 474 29.73 10.77 -8.73
CA ALA A 474 30.94 10.03 -9.09
C ALA A 474 30.60 8.67 -9.74
N LEU A 475 29.61 7.95 -9.21
CA LEU A 475 29.08 6.71 -9.79
C LEU A 475 28.44 6.92 -11.16
N LEU A 476 27.68 8.00 -11.33
CA LEU A 476 27.05 8.38 -12.61
C LEU A 476 28.07 8.89 -13.64
N ARG A 477 29.22 9.44 -13.21
CA ARG A 477 30.34 9.78 -14.11
C ARG A 477 31.00 8.54 -14.71
N TRP A 478 30.97 7.40 -14.03
CA TRP A 478 31.56 6.15 -14.52
C TRP A 478 30.71 5.43 -15.59
N THR A 479 29.44 5.80 -15.73
CA THR A 479 28.52 5.21 -16.75
C THR A 479 28.40 6.03 -18.02
N ALA A 480 29.05 7.20 -18.09
CA ALA A 480 29.15 7.99 -19.31
C ALA A 480 30.54 7.82 -19.95
N VAL A 481 30.57 7.05 -21.05
CA VAL A 481 31.67 6.86 -22.02
C VAL A 481 32.63 5.69 -21.74
N ALA A 482 32.21 4.50 -22.15
CA ALA A 482 33.07 3.62 -22.97
C ALA A 482 32.49 3.61 -24.40
N LYS A 483 32.72 4.69 -25.16
CA LYS A 483 32.61 4.58 -26.62
C LYS A 483 33.77 3.69 -27.07
N ALA A 484 33.44 2.46 -27.44
CA ALA A 484 34.35 1.55 -28.10
C ALA A 484 35.05 2.28 -29.26
N SER A 485 36.36 2.46 -29.15
CA SER A 485 37.20 2.73 -30.30
C SER A 485 37.07 1.54 -31.24
N LYS A 486 36.66 1.81 -32.49
CA LYS A 486 36.73 0.82 -33.57
C LYS A 486 38.18 0.34 -33.70
N PRO A 487 38.44 -0.95 -33.96
CA PRO A 487 39.77 -1.38 -34.33
C PRO A 487 40.08 -0.82 -35.72
N SER A 488 41.23 -0.17 -35.85
CA SER A 488 41.82 0.18 -37.15
C SER A 488 42.20 -1.11 -37.86
N SER A 489 41.68 -1.32 -39.07
CA SER A 489 42.23 -2.26 -40.03
C SER A 489 43.64 -1.82 -40.42
N GLY A 490 44.61 -2.67 -40.10
CA GLY A 490 45.97 -2.67 -40.64
C GLY A 490 46.34 -4.10 -40.94
#